data_AF-A0A3R7S1Y8-F1
#
_entry.id   AF-A0A3R7S1Y8-F1
#
_cell.length_a   1.000
_cell.length_b   1.000
_cell.length_c   1.000
_cell.angle_alpha   90.00
_cell.angle_beta   90.00
_cell.angle_gamma   90.00
#
_symmetry.space_group_name_H-M   'P 1'
#
loop_
_entity.id
_entity.type
_entity.pdbx_description
1 polymer ?
#
loop_
_entity_poly.entity_id
_entity_poly.type
_entity_poly.pdbx_seq_one_letter_code
_entity_poly.pdbx_strand_id
1 'polypeptide(L)'
;MDNEFFFTRLQYESGDWDVDQRMPSNLLNSLVEYTTLKVDTQEKIITLSSDDIFKSPFCYISGHKLVQFTKKERENFEKYVRNGGFVFADDCNHDIDGLFAKSFERQM
;
A
#
# COMPACT_ATOMS: atom_id res chain seq x y z
N MET A 1 -13.67 -20.71 0.43
CA MET A 1 -13.00 -19.41 0.27
C MET A 1 -11.65 -19.73 -0.33
N ASP A 2 -11.40 -19.32 -1.57
CA ASP A 2 -10.04 -19.36 -2.10
C ASP A 2 -9.24 -18.29 -1.35
N ASN A 3 -8.37 -18.77 -0.47
CA ASN A 3 -7.63 -17.98 0.50
C ASN A 3 -6.30 -17.52 -0.10
N GLU A 4 -6.35 -16.97 -1.32
CA GLU A 4 -5.17 -16.52 -2.04
C GLU A 4 -4.73 -15.15 -1.51
N PHE A 5 -3.43 -15.04 -1.23
CA PHE A 5 -2.81 -13.75 -0.96
C PHE A 5 -2.91 -12.90 -2.21
N PHE A 6 -3.29 -11.64 -2.07
CA PHE A 6 -3.24 -10.67 -3.15
C PHE A 6 -2.67 -9.36 -2.67
N PHE A 7 -2.01 -8.67 -3.58
CA PHE A 7 -1.31 -7.44 -3.32
C PHE A 7 -2.18 -6.24 -3.70
N THR A 8 -2.42 -5.33 -2.76
CA THR A 8 -3.21 -4.12 -3.02
C THR A 8 -2.33 -2.87 -3.03
N ARG A 9 -2.27 -2.15 -4.16
CA ARG A 9 -1.65 -0.82 -4.27
C ARG A 9 -2.70 0.27 -3.97
N LEU A 10 -2.37 1.15 -3.03
CA LEU A 10 -3.23 2.25 -2.63
C LEU A 10 -2.96 3.50 -3.48
N GLN A 11 -3.99 3.96 -4.18
CA GLN A 11 -4.02 5.31 -4.78
C GLN A 11 -4.50 6.31 -3.74
N TYR A 12 -3.76 7.39 -3.54
CA TYR A 12 -4.14 8.49 -2.67
C TYR A 12 -4.09 9.81 -3.46
N GLU A 13 -4.88 10.81 -3.06
CA GLU A 13 -5.09 12.02 -3.85
C GLU A 13 -3.87 12.94 -3.95
N SER A 14 -3.05 12.99 -2.90
CA SER A 14 -1.85 13.82 -2.87
C SER A 14 -0.67 13.13 -3.54
N GLY A 15 0.33 13.93 -3.94
CA GLY A 15 1.61 13.40 -4.40
C GLY A 15 1.51 12.51 -5.64
N ASP A 16 2.24 11.39 -5.62
CA ASP A 16 2.33 10.39 -6.67
C ASP A 16 2.28 8.99 -6.06
N TRP A 17 1.29 8.18 -6.46
CA TRP A 17 1.12 6.80 -5.99
C TRP A 17 1.62 5.75 -6.99
N ASP A 18 1.63 6.11 -8.29
CA ASP A 18 2.07 5.26 -9.40
C ASP A 18 3.59 5.41 -9.60
N VAL A 19 4.31 4.97 -8.57
CA VAL A 19 5.75 4.89 -8.54
C VAL A 19 6.15 3.47 -8.21
N ASP A 20 7.38 3.09 -8.53
CA ASP A 20 7.88 1.74 -8.32
C ASP A 20 6.97 0.64 -8.89
N GLN A 21 6.80 0.67 -10.21
CA GLN A 21 5.95 -0.27 -10.95
C GLN A 21 6.45 -1.72 -10.88
N ARG A 22 7.73 -1.94 -10.51
CA ARG A 22 8.32 -3.28 -10.47
C ARG A 22 8.18 -3.94 -9.11
N MET A 23 8.08 -3.19 -8.02
CA MET A 23 8.02 -3.75 -6.67
C MET A 23 6.88 -4.78 -6.50
N PRO A 24 5.63 -4.55 -6.94
CA PRO A 24 4.58 -5.57 -6.80
C PRO A 24 4.94 -6.89 -7.49
N SER A 25 5.44 -6.82 -8.72
CA SER A 25 5.86 -8.00 -9.47
C SER A 25 7.03 -8.73 -8.79
N ASN A 26 8.01 -7.97 -8.28
CA ASN A 26 9.16 -8.53 -7.58
C ASN A 26 8.75 -9.25 -6.28
N LEU A 27 7.87 -8.63 -5.48
CA LEU A 27 7.38 -9.21 -4.24
C LEU A 27 6.53 -10.45 -4.50
N LEU A 28 5.58 -10.37 -5.43
CA LEU A 28 4.72 -11.48 -5.81
C LEU A 28 5.54 -12.66 -6.34
N ASN A 29 6.54 -12.39 -7.19
CA ASN A 29 7.47 -13.43 -7.68
C ASN A 29 8.23 -14.07 -6.52
N SER A 30 8.71 -13.28 -5.56
CA SER A 30 9.42 -13.80 -4.37
C SER A 30 8.51 -14.67 -3.49
N LEU A 31 7.25 -14.30 -3.32
CA LEU A 31 6.29 -15.13 -2.58
C LEU A 31 6.05 -16.47 -3.27
N VAL A 32 5.97 -16.47 -4.60
CA VAL A 32 5.82 -17.70 -5.41
C VAL A 32 7.08 -18.57 -5.34
N GLU A 33 8.28 -17.97 -5.44
CA GLU A 33 9.55 -18.70 -5.45
C GLU A 33 9.92 -19.29 -4.08
N TYR A 34 9.71 -18.52 -3.00
CA TYR A 34 10.29 -18.83 -1.69
C TYR A 34 9.27 -19.32 -0.67
N THR A 35 7.97 -19.42 -1.01
CA THR A 35 6.92 -19.86 -0.08
C THR A 35 5.96 -20.86 -0.72
N THR A 36 5.08 -21.45 0.09
CA THR A 36 3.98 -22.30 -0.38
C THR A 36 2.63 -21.57 -0.39
N LEU A 37 2.63 -20.24 -0.28
CA LEU A 37 1.41 -19.45 -0.30
C LEU A 37 0.75 -19.54 -1.68
N LYS A 38 -0.57 -19.62 -1.69
CA LYS A 38 -1.33 -19.35 -2.92
C LYS A 38 -1.39 -17.85 -3.11
N VAL A 39 -0.97 -17.37 -4.28
CA VAL A 39 -0.80 -15.96 -4.58
C VAL A 39 -1.55 -15.62 -5.86
N ASP A 40 -2.44 -14.64 -5.80
CA ASP A 40 -2.95 -13.93 -6.95
C ASP A 40 -1.82 -13.03 -7.47
N THR A 41 -1.33 -13.33 -8.67
CA THR A 41 -0.19 -12.63 -9.28
C THR A 41 -0.57 -11.29 -9.90
N GLN A 42 -1.85 -10.93 -9.87
CA GLN A 42 -2.33 -9.63 -10.34
C GLN A 42 -2.40 -8.65 -9.18
N GLU A 43 -1.74 -7.49 -9.32
CA GLU A 43 -1.93 -6.41 -8.37
C GLU A 43 -3.36 -5.85 -8.45
N LYS A 44 -3.90 -5.46 -7.30
CA LYS A 44 -5.18 -4.77 -7.22
C LYS A 44 -4.91 -3.31 -6.88
N ILE A 45 -5.33 -2.41 -7.75
CA ILE A 45 -5.17 -0.99 -7.54
C ILE A 45 -6.51 -0.43 -7.09
N ILE A 46 -6.55 0.18 -5.89
CA ILE A 46 -7.77 0.77 -5.33
C ILE A 46 -7.49 2.19 -4.84
N THR A 47 -8.52 3.03 -4.78
CA THR A 47 -8.42 4.31 -4.08
C THR A 47 -8.47 4.10 -2.56
N LEU A 48 -7.65 4.83 -1.81
CA LEU A 48 -7.62 4.78 -0.35
C LEU A 48 -8.95 5.26 0.28
N SER A 49 -9.71 6.08 -0.45
CA SER A 49 -11.07 6.49 -0.09
C SER A 49 -12.13 5.39 -0.28
N SER A 50 -11.82 4.30 -1.00
CA SER A 50 -12.74 3.17 -1.20
C SER A 50 -12.79 2.27 0.03
N ASP A 51 -13.97 1.74 0.33
CA ASP A 51 -14.16 0.72 1.36
C ASP A 51 -13.59 -0.66 0.95
N ASP A 52 -13.12 -0.81 -0.30
CA ASP A 52 -12.43 -2.03 -0.77
C ASP A 52 -11.12 -2.32 -0.04
N ILE A 53 -10.52 -1.31 0.61
CA ILE A 53 -9.35 -1.51 1.47
C ILE A 53 -9.60 -2.54 2.57
N PHE A 54 -10.84 -2.63 3.09
CA PHE A 54 -11.19 -3.55 4.17
C PHE A 54 -11.22 -5.02 3.74
N LYS A 55 -11.12 -5.30 2.43
CA LYS A 55 -11.00 -6.66 1.89
C LYS A 55 -9.54 -7.07 1.67
N SER A 56 -8.61 -6.12 1.75
CA SER A 56 -7.21 -6.33 1.36
C SER A 56 -6.38 -6.96 2.48
N PRO A 57 -5.72 -8.11 2.26
CA PRO A 57 -4.87 -8.73 3.27
C PRO A 57 -3.54 -7.98 3.42
N PHE A 58 -3.09 -7.29 2.37
CA PHE A 58 -1.82 -6.57 2.33
C PHE A 58 -1.98 -5.34 1.45
N CYS A 59 -1.70 -4.17 2.01
CA CYS A 59 -1.70 -2.91 1.28
C CYS A 59 -0.28 -2.38 1.11
N TYR A 60 -0.04 -1.71 -0.01
CA TYR A 60 1.21 -1.02 -0.32
C TYR A 60 0.93 0.43 -0.68
N ILE A 61 1.77 1.31 -0.16
CA ILE A 61 1.76 2.74 -0.48
C ILE A 61 3.20 3.17 -0.77
N SER A 62 3.36 3.91 -1.85
CA SER A 62 4.64 4.43 -2.31
C SER A 62 4.46 5.83 -2.86
N GLY A 63 5.52 6.63 -2.83
CA GLY A 63 5.53 7.95 -3.43
C GLY A 63 6.87 8.65 -3.26
N HIS A 64 7.06 9.75 -3.99
CA HIS A 64 8.21 10.63 -3.84
C HIS A 64 7.82 11.98 -3.22
N LYS A 65 6.53 12.32 -3.27
CA LYS A 65 6.01 13.64 -2.87
C LYS A 65 5.33 13.61 -1.51
N LEU A 66 4.81 14.78 -1.11
CA LEU A 66 4.01 14.96 0.09
C LEU A 66 2.84 13.96 0.14
N VAL A 67 2.75 13.25 1.26
CA VAL A 67 1.57 12.47 1.66
C VAL A 67 0.66 13.35 2.51
N GLN A 68 -0.53 13.57 2.01
CA GLN A 68 -1.61 14.27 2.69
C GLN A 68 -2.93 13.59 2.36
N PHE A 69 -3.49 12.85 3.32
CA PHE A 69 -4.76 12.18 3.13
C PHE A 69 -5.93 13.17 3.21
N THR A 70 -6.93 12.95 2.37
CA THR A 70 -8.26 13.51 2.61
C THR A 70 -8.85 12.95 3.90
N LYS A 71 -9.95 13.56 4.36
CA LYS A 71 -10.68 13.08 5.53
C LYS A 71 -11.10 11.61 5.38
N LYS A 72 -11.64 11.24 4.22
CA LYS A 72 -12.13 9.88 3.96
C LYS A 72 -10.98 8.87 3.85
N GLU A 73 -9.89 9.24 3.18
CA GLU A 73 -8.68 8.41 3.10
C GLU A 73 -8.10 8.14 4.49
N ARG A 74 -7.98 9.18 5.34
CA ARG A 74 -7.49 9.04 6.72
C ARG A 74 -8.38 8.13 7.56
N GLU A 75 -9.70 8.33 7.50
CA GLU A 75 -10.67 7.50 8.21
C GLU A 75 -10.57 6.02 7.81
N ASN A 76 -10.44 5.75 6.51
CA ASN A 76 -10.28 4.39 6.00
C ASN A 76 -8.94 3.78 6.39
N PHE A 77 -7.85 4.52 6.24
CA PHE A 77 -6.50 4.09 6.59
C PHE A 77 -6.40 3.72 8.08
N GLU A 78 -6.85 4.62 8.95
CA GLU A 78 -6.84 4.39 10.41
C GLU A 78 -7.68 3.18 10.77
N LYS A 79 -8.90 3.08 10.23
CA LYS A 79 -9.80 1.95 10.49
C LYS A 79 -9.19 0.63 10.01
N TYR A 80 -8.54 0.61 8.84
CA TYR A 80 -7.89 -0.58 8.31
C TYR A 80 -6.76 -1.07 9.23
N VAL A 81 -5.83 -0.19 9.59
CA VAL A 81 -4.68 -0.53 10.44
C VAL A 81 -5.15 -0.93 11.85
N ARG A 82 -6.09 -0.21 12.46
CA ARG A 82 -6.63 -0.54 13.79
C ARG A 82 -7.35 -1.89 13.82
N ASN A 83 -7.90 -2.34 12.70
CA ASN A 83 -8.56 -3.65 12.58
C ASN A 83 -7.59 -4.78 12.22
N GLY A 84 -6.27 -4.54 12.29
CA GLY A 84 -5.23 -5.55 12.04
C GLY A 84 -4.77 -5.63 10.58
N GLY A 85 -5.15 -4.66 9.75
CA GLY A 85 -4.63 -4.53 8.39
C GLY A 85 -3.12 -4.26 8.37
N PHE A 86 -2.45 -4.73 7.32
CA PHE A 86 -1.01 -4.53 7.13
C PHE A 86 -0.77 -3.56 5.97
N VAL A 87 0.05 -2.54 6.21
CA VAL A 87 0.47 -1.58 5.19
C VAL A 87 1.99 -1.58 5.09
N PHE A 88 2.51 -1.86 3.90
CA PHE A 88 3.91 -1.64 3.55
C PHE A 88 4.06 -0.26 2.91
N ALA A 89 4.73 0.66 3.61
CA ALA A 89 5.00 2.00 3.12
C ALA A 89 6.46 2.10 2.63
N ASP A 90 6.64 2.62 1.42
CA ASP A 90 7.93 2.64 0.73
C ASP A 90 8.22 4.06 0.21
N ASP A 91 9.16 4.74 0.87
CA ASP A 91 9.66 6.03 0.40
C ASP A 91 10.64 5.78 -0.74
N CYS A 92 10.19 5.99 -1.96
CA CYS A 92 11.02 5.78 -3.14
C CYS A 92 12.06 6.90 -3.35
N ASN A 93 12.20 7.85 -2.42
CA ASN A 93 13.27 8.84 -2.46
C ASN A 93 14.60 8.27 -1.94
N HIS A 94 15.70 8.71 -2.54
CA HIS A 94 17.06 8.40 -2.07
C HIS A 94 17.49 9.20 -0.83
N ASP A 95 16.53 9.81 -0.10
CA ASP A 95 16.79 10.73 1.01
C ASP A 95 16.36 10.12 2.34
N ILE A 96 17.28 10.11 3.31
CA ILE A 96 16.95 9.83 4.71
C ILE A 96 16.14 11.02 5.25
N ASP A 97 15.02 10.74 5.93
CA ASP A 97 14.09 11.75 6.44
C ASP A 97 13.49 12.66 5.35
N GLY A 98 13.24 12.08 4.17
CA GLY A 98 12.62 12.71 3.02
C GLY A 98 11.21 13.24 3.29
N LEU A 99 10.69 14.01 2.32
CA LEU A 99 9.36 14.63 2.43
C LEU A 99 8.26 13.58 2.55
N PHE A 100 8.35 12.48 1.81
CA PHE A 100 7.38 11.39 1.88
C PHE A 100 7.37 10.77 3.27
N ALA A 101 8.50 10.26 3.77
CA ALA A 101 8.60 9.66 5.11
C ALA A 101 8.00 10.56 6.21
N LYS A 102 8.47 11.81 6.30
CA LYS A 102 8.00 12.77 7.34
C LYS A 102 6.51 13.10 7.23
N SER A 103 5.97 13.14 6.02
CA SER A 103 4.55 13.48 5.82
C SER A 103 3.63 12.28 6.00
N PHE A 104 4.10 11.08 5.66
CA PHE A 104 3.44 9.82 5.94
C PHE A 104 3.32 9.56 7.45
N GLU A 105 4.39 9.77 8.22
CA GLU A 105 4.36 9.64 9.69
C GLU A 105 3.31 10.55 10.35
N ARG A 106 3.04 11.72 9.78
CA ARG A 106 1.98 12.65 10.26
C ARG A 106 0.56 12.21 9.92
N GLN A 107 0.41 11.19 9.07
CA GLN A 107 -0.89 10.58 8.79
C GLN A 107 -1.27 9.51 9.82
N MET A 108 -0.29 8.98 10.56
CA MET A 108 -0.46 8.02 11.65
C MET A 108 -0.92 8.69 12.95
#